data_AF-A0AB39EBJ3-F1
#
_entry.id   AF-A0AB39EBJ3-F1
#
_cell.length_a   1.000
_cell.length_b   1.000
_cell.length_c   1.000
_cell.angle_alpha   90.00
_cell.angle_beta   90.00
_cell.angle_gamma   90.00
#
_symmetry.space_group_name_H-M   'P 1'
#
loop_
_entity.id
_entity.type
_entity.pdbx_description
1 polymer ?
#
loop_
_entity_poly.entity_id
_entity_poly.type
_entity_poly.pdbx_seq_one_letter_code
_entity_poly.pdbx_strand_id
1 'polypeptide(L)'
;MATHISDTRPAHQGSTAQTPATHQNPNTYPVFKGLGRKATFMGIPTTLMLGAFVCIAVIAMTAGLAWWGLLFVVMPALAIATRDDDKALDVLWLELKTRRMNRNQRFWRGSSYATQGYHRDRPWRRLIHRRNHP
;
A
#
# COMPACT_ATOMS: atom_id res chain seq x y z
N MET A 1 70.31 -31.49 11.62
CA MET A 1 70.54 -30.06 11.33
C MET A 1 69.17 -29.39 11.38
N ALA A 2 68.90 -28.69 12.48
CA ALA A 2 67.58 -28.14 12.83
C ALA A 2 67.30 -26.86 12.03
N THR A 3 66.10 -26.74 11.47
CA THR A 3 65.57 -25.43 11.05
C THR A 3 64.54 -24.97 12.05
N HIS A 4 64.94 -23.92 12.75
CA HIS A 4 64.25 -23.26 13.83
C HIS A 4 63.24 -22.25 13.27
N ILE A 5 62.07 -22.28 13.89
CA ILE A 5 60.90 -21.41 13.89
C ILE A 5 61.24 -19.92 13.70
N SER A 6 60.44 -19.21 12.89
CA SER A 6 60.08 -17.81 13.10
C SER A 6 58.75 -17.51 12.39
N ASP A 7 57.65 -17.87 13.05
CA ASP A 7 56.30 -17.46 12.70
C ASP A 7 56.02 -16.11 13.37
N THR A 8 56.24 -15.01 12.66
CA THR A 8 55.95 -13.66 13.16
C THR A 8 54.48 -13.33 12.91
N ARG A 9 53.66 -13.62 13.92
CA ARG A 9 52.30 -13.11 14.08
C ARG A 9 52.33 -11.69 14.66
N PRO A 10 51.69 -10.69 14.04
CA PRO A 10 51.09 -9.60 14.79
C PRO A 10 49.62 -9.95 15.06
N ALA A 11 49.33 -10.31 16.30
CA ALA A 11 47.98 -10.23 16.84
C ALA A 11 47.79 -8.81 17.39
N HIS A 12 46.94 -8.01 16.76
CA HIS A 12 46.08 -7.06 17.47
C HIS A 12 44.91 -6.59 16.59
N GLN A 13 43.86 -7.40 16.66
CA GLN A 13 42.46 -7.04 16.90
C GLN A 13 42.13 -5.54 16.94
N GLY A 14 41.48 -5.06 15.88
CA GLY A 14 40.67 -3.85 15.86
C GLY A 14 39.26 -4.20 15.40
N SER A 15 38.39 -4.44 16.39
CA SER A 15 36.94 -4.19 16.37
C SER A 15 36.14 -4.59 15.13
N THR A 16 35.50 -5.76 15.25
CA THR A 16 34.22 -6.13 14.65
C THR A 16 33.34 -4.94 14.21
N ALA A 17 33.31 -4.68 12.92
CA ALA A 17 32.13 -4.19 12.24
C ALA A 17 31.78 -5.22 11.16
N GLN A 18 31.22 -6.36 11.59
CA GLN A 18 30.47 -7.21 10.68
C GLN A 18 29.28 -6.38 10.21
N THR A 19 29.41 -5.73 9.05
CA THR A 19 28.26 -5.29 8.26
C THR A 19 27.43 -6.56 8.03
N PRO A 20 26.18 -6.65 8.51
CA PRO A 20 25.37 -7.83 8.24
C PRO A 20 25.24 -7.90 6.73
N ALA A 21 25.82 -8.94 6.13
CA ALA A 21 25.63 -9.25 4.72
C ALA A 21 24.15 -9.59 4.57
N THR A 22 23.33 -8.56 4.33
CA THR A 22 21.95 -8.72 3.93
C THR A 22 21.96 -9.54 2.66
N HIS A 23 21.51 -10.78 2.77
CA HIS A 23 21.27 -11.68 1.65
C HIS A 23 20.15 -11.05 0.79
N GLN A 24 20.51 -10.04 0.00
CA GLN A 24 19.61 -9.33 -0.91
C GLN A 24 19.29 -10.32 -2.04
N ASN A 25 18.04 -10.76 -2.11
CA ASN A 25 17.57 -11.58 -3.21
C ASN A 25 17.83 -10.80 -4.51
N PRO A 26 18.44 -11.41 -5.55
CA PRO A 26 18.77 -10.73 -6.80
C PRO A 26 17.54 -10.14 -7.53
N ASN A 27 16.31 -10.53 -7.14
CA ASN A 27 15.06 -9.96 -7.63
C ASN A 27 14.42 -8.90 -6.71
N THR A 28 15.11 -8.45 -5.65
CA THR A 28 14.59 -7.39 -4.77
C THR A 28 14.86 -6.02 -5.38
N TYR A 29 13.83 -5.45 -5.97
CA TYR A 29 13.82 -4.04 -6.40
C TYR A 29 13.79 -3.12 -5.17
N PRO A 30 14.46 -1.96 -5.22
CA PRO A 30 14.36 -0.96 -4.16
C PRO A 30 12.92 -0.48 -4.08
N VAL A 31 12.23 -0.85 -3.01
CA VAL A 31 10.87 -0.39 -2.76
C VAL A 31 10.97 1.08 -2.34
N PHE A 32 10.62 1.99 -3.24
CA PHE A 32 10.50 3.41 -2.89
C PHE A 32 9.36 3.58 -1.89
N LYS A 33 9.67 3.59 -0.59
CA LYS A 33 8.71 3.66 0.53
C LYS A 33 7.88 4.96 0.59
N GLY A 34 8.04 5.88 -0.37
CA GLY A 34 7.30 7.14 -0.43
C GLY A 34 6.22 7.23 -1.53
N LEU A 35 6.30 6.44 -2.61
CA LEU A 35 5.46 6.65 -3.81
C LEU A 35 4.00 6.16 -3.65
N GLY A 36 3.68 5.41 -2.60
CA GLY A 36 2.35 4.83 -2.37
C GLY A 36 1.47 5.58 -1.37
N ARG A 37 1.95 6.69 -0.77
CA ARG A 37 1.13 7.50 0.14
C ARG A 37 0.20 8.38 -0.67
N LYS A 38 -1.07 8.42 -0.26
CA LYS A 38 -2.06 9.30 -0.86
C LYS A 38 -1.66 10.74 -0.60
N ALA A 39 -1.95 11.63 -1.55
CA ALA A 39 -1.80 13.06 -1.32
C ALA A 39 -2.71 13.46 -0.15
N THR A 40 -2.11 13.93 0.93
CA THR A 40 -2.80 14.44 2.12
C THR A 40 -2.55 15.94 2.25
N PHE A 41 -3.59 16.72 2.43
CA PHE A 41 -3.49 18.14 2.78
C PHE A 41 -3.83 18.29 4.27
N MET A 42 -2.91 18.83 5.06
CA MET A 42 -3.10 19.02 6.51
C MET A 42 -3.44 17.72 7.28
N GLY A 43 -2.91 16.58 6.82
CA GLY A 43 -3.19 15.25 7.39
C GLY A 43 -4.43 14.55 6.81
N ILE A 44 -5.25 15.24 6.02
CA ILE A 44 -6.49 14.70 5.45
C ILE A 44 -6.25 14.25 4.00
N PRO A 45 -6.58 13.01 3.62
CA PRO A 45 -6.58 12.56 2.23
C PRO A 45 -7.42 13.48 1.32
N THR A 46 -6.84 13.96 0.22
CA THR A 46 -7.49 14.92 -0.68
C THR A 46 -8.82 14.42 -1.25
N THR A 47 -8.94 13.10 -1.45
CA THR A 47 -10.18 12.46 -1.92
C THR A 47 -11.34 12.64 -0.94
N LEU A 48 -11.07 12.57 0.37
CA LEU A 48 -12.09 12.79 1.40
C LEU A 48 -12.42 14.25 1.55
N MET A 49 -11.40 15.11 1.50
CA MET A 49 -11.60 16.56 1.57
C MET A 49 -12.52 17.03 0.44
N LEU A 50 -12.25 16.60 -0.79
CA LEU A 50 -13.09 16.90 -1.95
C LEU A 50 -14.48 16.27 -1.82
N GLY A 51 -14.57 15.01 -1.42
CA GLY A 51 -15.85 14.31 -1.23
C GLY A 51 -16.75 15.02 -0.20
N ALA A 52 -16.18 15.39 0.95
CA ALA A 52 -16.89 16.14 1.98
C ALA A 52 -17.34 17.52 1.50
N PHE A 53 -16.46 18.25 0.80
CA PHE A 53 -16.80 19.54 0.20
C PHE A 53 -17.97 19.42 -0.79
N VAL A 54 -17.92 18.44 -1.70
CA VAL A 54 -19.00 18.19 -2.67
C VAL A 54 -20.30 17.81 -1.96
N CYS A 55 -20.26 16.92 -0.97
CA CYS A 55 -21.45 16.55 -0.19
C CYS A 55 -22.07 17.77 0.51
N ILE A 56 -21.26 18.61 1.13
CA ILE A 56 -21.73 19.83 1.81
C ILE A 56 -22.26 20.85 0.79
N ALA A 57 -21.60 21.03 -0.34
CA ALA A 57 -22.06 21.90 -1.41
C ALA A 57 -23.43 21.47 -1.94
N VAL A 58 -23.66 20.16 -2.12
CA VAL A 58 -24.98 19.63 -2.50
C VAL A 58 -26.03 19.90 -1.42
N ILE A 59 -25.70 19.69 -0.14
CA ILE A 59 -26.62 20.01 0.97
C ILE A 59 -26.92 21.51 1.03
N ALA A 60 -25.91 22.37 0.84
CA ALA A 60 -26.11 23.81 0.84
C ALA A 60 -26.95 24.27 -0.36
N MET A 61 -26.82 23.63 -1.52
CA MET A 61 -27.67 23.90 -2.68
C MET A 61 -29.12 23.46 -2.45
N THR A 62 -29.37 22.35 -1.74
CA THR A 62 -30.73 21.82 -1.55
C THR A 62 -31.44 22.35 -0.31
N ALA A 63 -30.72 22.59 0.77
CA ALA A 63 -31.25 22.97 2.09
C ALA A 63 -30.88 24.40 2.52
N GLY A 64 -30.13 25.13 1.69
CA GLY A 64 -29.84 26.55 1.86
C GLY A 64 -28.41 26.88 2.33
N LEU A 65 -28.03 28.14 2.17
CA LEU A 65 -26.65 28.63 2.36
C LEU A 65 -26.12 28.45 3.81
N ALA A 66 -27.00 28.36 4.80
CA ALA A 66 -26.63 28.16 6.21
C ALA A 66 -25.86 26.84 6.44
N TRP A 67 -26.05 25.84 5.58
CA TRP A 67 -25.41 24.54 5.70
C TRP A 67 -23.91 24.54 5.37
N TRP A 68 -23.38 25.64 4.85
CA TRP A 68 -21.92 25.82 4.75
C TRP A 68 -21.22 25.74 6.12
N GLY A 69 -21.91 26.06 7.22
CA GLY A 69 -21.39 25.89 8.57
C GLY A 69 -21.00 24.44 8.91
N LEU A 70 -21.57 23.46 8.21
CA LEU A 70 -21.25 22.04 8.38
C LEU A 70 -19.78 21.74 8.02
N LEU A 71 -19.19 22.53 7.12
CA LEU A 71 -17.76 22.41 6.75
C LEU A 71 -16.85 22.63 7.96
N PHE A 72 -17.23 23.56 8.85
CA PHE A 72 -16.45 23.89 10.04
C PHE A 72 -16.44 22.76 11.07
N VAL A 73 -17.47 21.90 11.06
CA VAL A 73 -17.57 20.72 11.93
C VAL A 73 -16.92 19.50 11.27
N VAL A 74 -17.17 19.30 9.98
CA VAL A 74 -16.73 18.11 9.23
C VAL A 74 -15.22 18.10 8.99
N MET A 75 -14.60 19.25 8.70
CA MET A 75 -13.14 19.33 8.48
C MET A 75 -12.31 18.86 9.69
N PRO A 76 -12.51 19.38 10.91
CA PRO A 76 -11.77 18.89 12.08
C PRO A 76 -12.12 17.44 12.43
N ALA A 77 -13.38 17.01 12.24
CA ALA A 77 -13.76 15.60 12.45
C ALA A 77 -12.99 14.66 11.51
N LEU A 78 -12.87 15.03 10.23
CA LEU A 78 -12.06 14.29 9.27
C LEU A 78 -10.57 14.33 9.63
N ALA A 79 -10.05 15.46 10.08
CA ALA A 79 -8.66 15.57 10.52
C ALA A 79 -8.33 14.62 11.68
N ILE A 80 -9.23 14.50 12.66
CA ILE A 80 -9.07 13.57 13.78
C ILE A 80 -9.19 12.12 13.29
N ALA A 81 -10.22 11.81 12.50
CA ALA A 81 -10.46 10.45 12.01
C ALA A 81 -9.36 9.93 11.08
N THR A 82 -8.73 10.81 10.30
CA THR A 82 -7.69 10.44 9.31
C THR A 82 -6.27 10.53 9.86
N ARG A 83 -6.08 11.07 11.07
CA ARG A 83 -4.77 11.17 11.72
C ARG A 83 -4.15 9.82 11.99
N ASP A 84 -4.96 8.85 12.42
CA ASP A 84 -4.48 7.55 12.88
C ASP A 84 -4.61 6.44 11.83
N ASP A 85 -5.50 6.60 10.83
CA ASP A 85 -5.77 5.52 9.87
C ASP A 85 -6.10 6.01 8.44
N ASP A 86 -5.06 6.32 7.68
CA ASP A 86 -5.17 6.66 6.26
C ASP A 86 -5.53 5.44 5.37
N LYS A 87 -5.43 4.22 5.91
CA LYS A 87 -5.63 2.96 5.17
C LYS A 87 -6.99 2.33 5.42
N ALA A 88 -7.61 2.50 6.58
CA ALA A 88 -8.94 1.97 6.88
C ALA A 88 -9.99 2.48 5.90
N LEU A 89 -9.89 3.73 5.46
CA LEU A 89 -10.84 4.28 4.50
C LEU A 89 -10.69 3.65 3.11
N ASP A 90 -9.47 3.28 2.74
CA ASP A 90 -9.22 2.53 1.50
C ASP A 90 -9.76 1.10 1.59
N VAL A 91 -9.57 0.46 2.74
CA VAL A 91 -10.12 -0.87 3.00
C VAL A 91 -11.65 -0.82 3.02
N LEU A 92 -12.25 0.16 3.67
CA LEU A 92 -13.69 0.38 3.73
C LEU A 92 -14.26 0.67 2.33
N TRP A 93 -13.59 1.52 1.55
CA TRP A 93 -13.98 1.81 0.18
C TRP A 93 -13.87 0.57 -0.71
N LEU A 94 -12.80 -0.19 -0.57
CA LEU A 94 -12.61 -1.45 -1.28
C LEU A 94 -13.69 -2.46 -0.89
N GLU A 95 -14.04 -2.55 0.39
CA GLU A 95 -15.10 -3.40 0.89
C GLU A 95 -16.45 -2.98 0.31
N LEU A 96 -16.79 -1.69 0.32
CA LEU A 96 -18.03 -1.18 -0.26
C LEU A 96 -18.10 -1.47 -1.76
N LYS A 97 -17.00 -1.23 -2.48
CA LYS A 97 -16.91 -1.50 -3.92
C LYS A 97 -17.08 -2.98 -4.21
N THR A 98 -16.39 -3.85 -3.47
CA THR A 98 -16.44 -5.31 -3.69
C THR A 98 -17.79 -5.90 -3.30
N ARG A 99 -18.39 -5.48 -2.18
CA ARG A 99 -19.76 -5.88 -1.79
C ARG A 99 -20.80 -5.46 -2.83
N ARG A 100 -20.70 -4.24 -3.37
CA ARG A 100 -21.64 -3.74 -4.39
C ARG A 100 -21.45 -4.41 -5.76
N MET A 101 -20.21 -4.68 -6.17
CA MET A 101 -19.93 -5.27 -7.49
C MET A 101 -20.12 -6.78 -7.53
N ASN A 102 -20.09 -7.47 -6.38
CA ASN A 102 -20.17 -8.92 -6.37
C ASN A 102 -21.62 -9.44 -6.38
N ARG A 103 -22.17 -9.47 -7.60
CA ARG A 103 -23.52 -9.97 -7.87
C ARG A 103 -23.69 -11.47 -7.59
N ASN A 104 -22.59 -12.23 -7.57
CA ASN A 104 -22.61 -13.69 -7.42
C ASN A 104 -22.31 -14.18 -5.97
N GLN A 105 -22.19 -13.27 -4.98
CA GLN A 105 -21.93 -13.65 -3.58
C GLN A 105 -22.97 -14.62 -3.02
N ARG A 106 -24.23 -14.49 -3.44
CA ARG A 106 -25.31 -15.34 -2.92
C ARG A 106 -25.10 -16.82 -3.28
N PHE A 107 -24.46 -17.11 -4.40
CA PHE A 107 -24.17 -18.48 -4.84
C PHE A 107 -22.84 -18.99 -4.26
N TRP A 108 -21.78 -18.19 -4.34
CA TRP A 108 -20.42 -18.65 -4.00
C TRP A 108 -20.00 -18.38 -2.55
N ARG A 109 -20.74 -17.54 -1.80
CA ARG A 109 -20.44 -17.11 -0.41
C ARG A 109 -19.01 -16.64 -0.17
N GLY A 110 -18.28 -16.31 -1.23
CA GLY A 110 -16.86 -15.96 -1.18
C GLY A 110 -16.46 -15.08 -2.35
N SER A 111 -15.42 -14.28 -2.13
CA SER A 111 -14.85 -13.43 -3.17
C SER A 111 -13.39 -13.16 -2.91
N SER A 112 -12.56 -13.43 -3.91
CA SER A 112 -11.12 -13.18 -3.86
C SER A 112 -10.77 -12.11 -4.88
N TYR A 113 -10.31 -10.97 -4.41
CA TYR A 113 -9.82 -9.88 -5.24
C TYR A 113 -8.32 -9.73 -5.05
N ALA A 114 -7.56 -9.77 -6.14
CA ALA A 114 -6.15 -9.44 -6.12
C ALA A 114 -5.99 -7.93 -6.30
N THR A 115 -5.15 -7.30 -5.46
CA THR A 115 -4.84 -5.87 -5.53
C THR A 115 -4.06 -5.49 -6.80
N GLN A 116 -3.45 -6.47 -7.46
CA GLN A 116 -2.77 -6.30 -8.74
C GLN A 116 -3.61 -6.88 -9.89
N GLY A 117 -3.90 -6.02 -10.86
CA GLY A 117 -4.32 -6.46 -12.18
C GLY A 117 -3.17 -7.22 -12.83
N TYR A 118 -3.38 -8.49 -13.16
CA TYR A 118 -2.39 -9.24 -13.91
C TYR A 118 -2.31 -8.72 -15.35
N HIS A 119 -1.10 -8.51 -15.86
CA HIS A 119 -0.85 -8.17 -17.25
C HIS A 119 -1.48 -9.21 -18.20
N ARG A 120 -1.98 -8.76 -19.35
CA ARG A 120 -2.66 -9.62 -20.33
C ARG A 120 -1.71 -10.69 -20.91
N ASP A 121 -0.46 -10.29 -21.12
CA ASP A 121 0.59 -11.15 -21.67
C ASP A 121 1.34 -11.89 -20.56
N ARG A 122 0.76 -12.99 -20.11
CA ARG A 122 1.38 -13.84 -19.09
C ARG A 122 2.26 -14.89 -19.77
N PRO A 123 3.54 -15.06 -19.36
CA PRO A 123 4.38 -16.13 -19.91
C PRO A 123 3.78 -17.52 -19.67
N TRP A 124 3.10 -17.73 -18.55
CA TRP A 124 2.42 -19.00 -18.21
C TRP A 124 1.17 -19.30 -19.05
N ARG A 125 0.50 -18.27 -19.62
CA ARG A 125 -0.62 -18.50 -20.57
C ARG A 125 -0.14 -19.24 -21.82
N ARG A 126 1.10 -18.97 -22.26
CA ARG A 126 1.73 -19.67 -23.40
C ARG A 126 2.02 -21.14 -23.07
N LEU A 127 2.34 -21.45 -21.81
CA LEU A 127 2.59 -22.82 -21.36
C LEU A 127 1.31 -23.67 -21.30
N ILE A 128 0.16 -23.05 -20.98
CA ILE A 128 -1.14 -23.74 -21.00
C ILE A 128 -1.57 -24.04 -22.44
N HIS A 129 -1.37 -23.09 -23.38
CA HIS A 129 -1.70 -23.31 -24.79
C HIS A 129 -0.85 -24.43 -25.43
N ARG A 130 0.44 -24.54 -25.08
CA ARG A 130 1.30 -25.62 -25.60
C ARG A 130 0.90 -27.04 -25.16
N ARG A 131 0.12 -27.18 -24.09
CA ARG A 131 -0.31 -28.51 -23.59
C ARG A 131 -1.56 -29.04 -24.29
N ASN A 132 -2.29 -28.18 -25.01
CA ASN A 132 -3.59 -28.52 -25.61
C ASN A 132 -3.54 -28.68 -27.15
N HIS A 133 -2.35 -28.72 -27.74
CA HIS A 133 -2.18 -29.10 -29.14
C HIS A 133 -1.47 -30.47 -29.18
N PRO A 134 -2.10 -31.52 -29.77
CA PRO A 134 -1.42 -32.78 -30.04
C PRO A 134 -0.29 -32.62 -31.05
#